data_AF-A0A4Q5T078-F1
#
_entry.id   AF-A0A4Q5T078-F1
#
_cell.length_a   1.000
_cell.length_b   1.000
_cell.length_c   1.000
_cell.angle_alpha   90.00
_cell.angle_beta   90.00
_cell.angle_gamma   90.00
#
_symmetry.space_group_name_H-M   'P 1'
#
loop_
_entity.id
_entity.type
_entity.pdbx_description
1 polymer ?
#
loop_
_entity_poly.entity_id
_entity_poly.type
_entity_poly.pdbx_seq_one_letter_code
_entity_poly.pdbx_strand_id
1 'polypeptide(L)' 'PLMPCGRCRQLLWENGGPAMQLLTASGVRTMDEVLPDAFGADDLASGDGVDGPAAGTEESDA' A
#
# COMPACT_ATOMS: atom_id res chain seq x y z
N PRO A 1 18.75 -4.63 12.38
CA PRO A 1 17.74 -4.30 11.35
C PRO A 1 16.35 -4.19 12.00
N LEU A 2 15.65 -3.07 11.79
CA LEU A 2 14.28 -2.85 12.30
C LEU A 2 13.27 -3.16 11.20
N MET A 3 12.12 -3.73 11.56
CA MET A 3 11.00 -3.89 10.64
C MET A 3 10.14 -2.60 10.65
N PRO A 4 9.57 -2.19 9.50
CA PRO A 4 8.62 -1.08 9.47
C PRO A 4 7.37 -1.43 10.28
N CYS A 5 6.83 -0.45 11.02
CA CYS A 5 5.52 -0.57 11.65
C CYS A 5 4.42 -0.57 10.58
N GLY A 6 3.19 -0.94 10.96
CA GLY A 6 2.05 -1.05 10.03
C GLY A 6 1.84 0.20 9.17
N ARG A 7 1.87 1.39 9.80
CA ARG A 7 1.74 2.67 9.08
C ARG A 7 2.83 2.89 8.03
N CYS A 8 4.08 2.57 8.37
CA CYS A 8 5.19 2.71 7.41
C CYS A 8 5.07 1.70 6.26
N ARG A 9 4.57 0.49 6.53
CA ARG A 9 4.34 -0.51 5.47
C ARG A 9 3.31 -0.01 4.45
N GLN A 10 2.24 0.62 4.91
CA GLN A 10 1.24 1.20 4.03
C GLN A 10 1.82 2.32 3.14
N LEU A 11 2.58 3.25 3.73
CA LEU A 11 3.24 4.31 2.95
C LEU A 11 4.24 3.76 1.93
N LEU A 12 4.99 2.72 2.29
CA LEU A 12 5.91 2.06 1.37
C LEU A 12 5.15 1.32 0.25
N TRP A 13 4.02 0.69 0.56
CA TRP A 13 3.15 0.04 -0.41
C TRP A 13 2.62 1.04 -1.44
N GLU A 14 2.08 2.18 -1.00
CA GLU A 14 1.52 3.21 -1.89
C GLU A 14 2.54 3.80 -2.86
N ASN A 15 3.82 3.87 -2.48
CA ASN A 15 4.87 4.49 -3.29
C ASN A 15 5.73 3.47 -4.06
N GLY A 16 5.75 2.21 -3.62
CA GLY A 16 6.63 1.15 -4.13
C GLY A 16 5.92 -0.03 -4.78
N GLY A 17 4.65 -0.22 -4.45
CA GLY A 17 3.87 -1.39 -4.83
C GLY A 17 4.38 -2.71 -4.23
N PRO A 18 3.72 -3.83 -4.58
CA PRO A 18 4.01 -5.16 -4.03
C PRO A 18 5.44 -5.65 -4.30
N ALA A 19 6.04 -5.24 -5.43
CA ALA A 19 7.37 -5.68 -5.86
C ALA A 19 8.53 -4.91 -5.21
N MET A 20 8.26 -3.84 -4.45
CA MET A 20 9.31 -3.11 -3.73
C MET A 20 10.07 -4.05 -2.78
N GLN A 21 11.40 -3.95 -2.78
CA GLN A 21 12.27 -4.80 -1.96
C GLN A 21 12.74 -4.07 -0.70
N LEU A 22 12.67 -4.77 0.43
CA LEU A 22 13.14 -4.32 1.74
C LEU A 22 14.24 -5.23 2.27
N LEU A 23 15.34 -4.63 2.75
CA LEU A 23 16.33 -5.34 3.54
C LEU A 23 15.80 -5.54 4.97
N THR A 24 15.54 -6.78 5.34
CA THR A 24 15.06 -7.17 6.67
C THR A 24 16.13 -7.93 7.45
N ALA A 25 15.84 -8.25 8.71
CA ALA A 25 16.70 -9.14 9.50
C ALA A 25 16.76 -10.58 8.95
N SER A 26 15.78 -10.99 8.14
CA SER A 26 15.70 -12.31 7.50
C SER A 26 16.16 -12.29 6.04
N GLY A 27 16.86 -11.22 5.62
CA GLY A 27 17.29 -11.01 4.23
C GLY A 27 16.34 -10.09 3.47
N VAL A 28 16.46 -10.08 2.14
CA VAL A 28 15.60 -9.26 1.27
C VAL A 28 14.22 -9.91 1.17
N ARG A 29 13.18 -9.07 1.25
CA ARG A 29 11.76 -9.44 1.09
C ARG A 29 11.06 -8.42 0.21
N THR A 30 10.02 -8.86 -0.49
CA THR A 30 9.10 -7.98 -1.22
C THR A 30 8.09 -7.33 -0.27
N MET A 31 7.43 -6.26 -0.71
CA MET A 31 6.37 -5.62 0.07
C MET A 31 5.15 -6.51 0.23
N ASP A 32 4.84 -7.37 -0.75
CA ASP A 32 3.78 -8.40 -0.67
C ASP A 32 4.00 -9.39 0.49
N GLU A 33 5.25 -9.80 0.71
CA GLU A 33 5.61 -10.66 1.86
C GLU A 33 5.55 -9.90 3.21
N VAL A 34 5.74 -8.58 3.20
CA VAL A 34 5.83 -7.75 4.41
C VAL A 34 4.47 -7.19 4.83
N LEU A 35 3.58 -6.94 3.89
CA LEU A 35 2.22 -6.44 4.09
C LEU A 35 1.26 -7.28 3.22
N PRO A 36 0.99 -8.54 3.62
CA PRO A 36 -0.01 -9.34 2.93
C PRO A 36 -1.39 -8.69 3.07
N ASP A 37 -2.23 -8.86 2.04
CA ASP A 37 -3.59 -8.32 1.98
C ASP A 37 -3.62 -6.79 2.20
N ALA A 38 -2.65 -6.10 1.61
CA ALA A 38 -2.55 -4.65 1.71
C ALA A 38 -3.79 -3.96 1.12
N PHE A 39 -4.36 -3.05 1.88
CA PHE A 39 -5.40 -2.15 1.39
C PHE A 39 -4.81 -1.16 0.37
N GLY A 40 -5.49 -0.96 -0.75
CA GLY A 40 -5.05 -0.11 -1.85
C GLY A 40 -6.19 0.53 -2.64
N ALA A 41 -5.84 1.10 -3.80
CA ALA A 41 -6.79 1.81 -4.65
C ALA A 41 -7.91 0.90 -5.19
N ASP A 42 -7.59 -0.39 -5.45
CA ASP A 42 -8.56 -1.36 -5.97
C ASP A 42 -9.68 -1.66 -4.96
N ASP A 43 -9.39 -1.62 -3.66
CA ASP A 43 -10.39 -1.81 -2.59
C ASP A 43 -11.38 -0.63 -2.52
N LEU A 44 -10.89 0.58 -2.79
CA LEU A 44 -11.74 1.78 -2.88
C LEU A 44 -12.65 1.72 -4.10
N ALA A 45 -12.14 1.25 -5.24
CA ALA A 45 -12.93 1.09 -6.47
C ALA A 45 -14.02 0.02 -6.34
N SER A 46 -13.77 -1.01 -5.53
CA SER A 46 -14.71 -2.12 -5.31
C SER A 46 -15.87 -1.76 -4.37
N GLY A 47 -15.79 -0.62 -3.68
CA GLY A 47 -16.84 -0.15 -2.76
C GLY A 47 -16.88 -0.89 -1.42
N ASP A 48 -15.87 -1.71 -1.13
CA ASP A 48 -15.74 -2.49 0.11
C ASP A 48 -15.16 -1.66 1.27
N GLY A 49 -14.84 -0.38 1.03
CA GLY A 49 -14.37 0.56 2.02
C GLY A 49 -15.45 0.92 3.04
N VAL A 50 -15.43 0.28 4.20
CA VAL A 50 -16.31 0.59 5.34
C VAL A 50 -15.96 2.00 5.86
N ASP A 51 -16.75 2.97 5.38
CA ASP A 51 -16.90 4.36 5.83
C ASP A 51 -15.73 5.35 5.55
N GLY A 52 -15.80 6.08 4.42
CA GLY A 52 -15.03 7.34 4.21
C GLY A 52 -15.08 7.90 2.78
N PRO A 53 -15.15 9.24 2.57
CA PRO A 53 -15.59 9.84 1.32
C PRO A 53 -14.57 9.67 0.19
N ALA A 54 -15.07 9.29 -0.99
CA ALA A 54 -14.33 9.19 -2.24
C ALA A 54 -13.54 10.48 -2.50
N ALA A 55 -12.21 10.39 -2.42
CA ALA A 55 -11.31 11.47 -2.76
C ALA A 55 -10.77 11.27 -4.18
N GLY A 56 -11.05 12.25 -5.05
CA GLY A 56 -10.30 12.50 -6.28
C GLY A 56 -11.03 12.16 -7.57
N THR A 57 -11.96 13.02 -7.99
CA THR A 57 -12.24 13.18 -9.42
C THR A 57 -10.97 13.68 -10.11
N GLU A 58 -10.47 12.90 -11.05
CA GLU A 58 -9.41 13.30 -11.96
C GLU A 58 -9.85 14.54 -12.76
N GLU A 59 -8.99 15.55 -12.76
CA GLU A 59 -9.09 16.75 -13.58
C GLU A 59 -8.99 16.34 -15.06
N SER A 60 -10.15 16.32 -15.74
CA SER A 60 -10.22 16.18 -17.20
C SER A 60 -9.93 17.53 -17.83
N ASP A 61 -8.79 17.60 -18.51
CA ASP A 61 -8.39 18.60 -19.51
C ASP A 61 -9.59 19.14 -20.34
N ALA A 62 -9.89 20.44 -20.16
CA ALA A 62 -10.55 21.35 -21.12
C ALA A 62 -10.55 22.80 -20.60
#